data_AF-A0A2M7NXN9-F1
#
_entry.id   AF-A0A2M7NXN9-F1
#
_cell.length_a   1.000
_cell.length_b   1.000
_cell.length_c   1.000
_cell.angle_alpha   90.00
_cell.angle_beta   90.00
_cell.angle_gamma   90.00
#
_symmetry.space_group_name_H-M   'P 1'
#
loop_
_entity.id
_entity.type
_entity.pdbx_description
1 polymer ?
#
loop_
_entity_poly.entity_id
_entity_poly.type
_entity_poly.pdbx_seq_one_letter_code
_entity_poly.pdbx_strand_id
1 'polypeptide(L)' 'TKKAELVATLLFTEKELKKKGDMAERDVLNEVMKWKERRSPPFDKTEVAETIRDLGVLKWFTLKPSKDLPINANF' A
#
# COMPACT_ATOMS: atom_id res chain seq x y z
N THR A 1 -15.31 -8.00 -3.99
CA THR A 1 -14.37 -7.96 -5.15
C THR A 1 -12.95 -7.82 -4.63
N LYS A 2 -11.93 -8.33 -5.37
CA LYS A 2 -10.51 -8.34 -4.92
C LYS A 2 -9.94 -6.94 -4.65
N LYS A 3 -10.25 -5.96 -5.52
CA LYS A 3 -9.79 -4.56 -5.37
C LYS A 3 -10.33 -3.88 -4.11
N ALA A 4 -11.60 -4.07 -3.78
CA ALA A 4 -12.18 -3.50 -2.56
C ALA A 4 -11.50 -4.04 -1.29
N GLU A 5 -11.14 -5.31 -1.29
CA GLU A 5 -10.41 -5.94 -0.19
C GLU A 5 -8.98 -5.41 -0.06
N LEU A 6 -8.29 -5.19 -1.18
CA LEU A 6 -6.97 -4.57 -1.20
C LEU A 6 -7.04 -3.15 -0.60
N VAL A 7 -7.95 -2.30 -1.08
CA VAL A 7 -8.13 -0.94 -0.56
C VAL A 7 -8.44 -0.95 0.94
N ALA A 8 -9.37 -1.80 1.38
CA ALA A 8 -9.67 -1.95 2.80
C ALA A 8 -8.45 -2.38 3.63
N THR A 9 -7.63 -3.29 3.10
CA THR A 9 -6.38 -3.72 3.75
C THR A 9 -5.40 -2.55 3.86
N LEU A 10 -5.20 -1.78 2.79
CA LEU A 10 -4.29 -0.62 2.78
C LEU A 10 -4.73 0.44 3.79
N LEU A 11 -6.02 0.78 3.84
CA LEU A 11 -6.58 1.73 4.79
C LEU A 11 -6.41 1.25 6.24
N PHE A 12 -6.60 -0.04 6.48
CA PHE A 12 -6.37 -0.63 7.80
C PHE A 12 -4.89 -0.56 8.19
N THR A 13 -3.97 -0.93 7.30
CA THR A 13 -2.52 -0.88 7.55
C THR A 13 -2.04 0.54 7.79
N GLU A 14 -2.48 1.52 6.99
CA GLU A 14 -2.13 2.93 7.20
C GLU A 14 -2.57 3.40 8.60
N LYS A 15 -3.82 3.10 8.99
CA LYS A 15 -4.36 3.50 10.29
C LYS A 15 -3.59 2.90 11.46
N GLU A 16 -3.23 1.63 11.36
CA GLU A 16 -2.47 0.94 12.42
C GLU A 16 -1.05 1.47 12.53
N LEU A 17 -0.42 1.77 11.40
CA LEU A 17 0.93 2.29 11.42
C LEU A 17 0.99 3.80 11.78
N LYS A 18 -0.05 4.60 11.47
CA LYS A 18 -0.08 6.06 11.74
C LYS A 18 0.03 6.38 13.23
N LYS A 19 -0.36 5.45 14.09
CA LYS A 19 -0.12 5.51 15.54
C LYS A 19 1.38 5.65 15.90
N LYS A 20 2.28 5.35 14.96
CA LYS A 20 3.75 5.39 15.11
C LYS A 20 4.40 6.64 14.50
N GLY A 21 3.64 7.53 13.85
CA GLY A 21 4.12 8.78 13.24
C GLY A 21 3.92 8.88 11.73
N ASP A 22 4.59 9.87 11.12
CA ASP A 22 4.64 10.05 9.66
C ASP A 22 5.28 8.84 8.98
N MET A 23 4.75 8.45 7.81
CA MET A 23 5.26 7.32 7.05
C MET A 23 5.37 7.59 5.57
N ALA A 24 6.19 6.79 4.91
CA ALA A 24 6.32 6.75 3.47
C ALA A 24 5.51 5.60 2.84
N GLU A 25 5.23 5.71 1.54
CA GLU A 25 4.52 4.68 0.77
C GLU A 25 5.20 3.29 0.88
N ARG A 26 6.53 3.28 0.92
CA ARG A 26 7.34 2.06 1.06
C ARG A 26 7.09 1.33 2.39
N ASP A 27 6.86 2.06 3.47
CA ASP A 27 6.63 1.47 4.80
C ASP A 27 5.32 0.67 4.80
N VAL A 28 4.26 1.27 4.22
CA VAL A 28 2.96 0.62 4.06
C VAL A 28 3.07 -0.61 3.16
N LEU A 29 3.75 -0.51 2.02
CA LEU A 29 3.97 -1.66 1.14
C LEU A 29 4.65 -2.82 1.89
N ASN A 30 5.72 -2.53 2.62
CA ASN A 30 6.46 -3.55 3.35
C ASN A 30 5.58 -4.24 4.41
N GLU A 31 4.75 -3.48 5.13
CA GLU A 31 3.87 -4.04 6.14
C GLU A 31 2.74 -4.87 5.54
N VAL A 32 2.14 -4.41 4.43
CA VAL A 32 1.08 -5.15 3.72
C VAL A 32 1.62 -6.49 3.22
N MET A 33 2.80 -6.48 2.61
CA MET A 33 3.43 -7.71 2.14
C MET A 33 3.75 -8.66 3.29
N LYS A 34 4.22 -8.16 4.45
CA LYS A 34 4.43 -8.99 5.65
C LYS A 34 3.14 -9.58 6.21
N TRP A 35 2.08 -8.78 6.33
CA TRP A 35 0.81 -9.25 6.90
C TRP A 35 0.06 -10.23 6.00
N LYS A 36 0.19 -10.08 4.69
CA LYS A 36 -0.59 -10.84 3.71
C LYS A 36 0.22 -11.87 2.92
N GLU A 37 1.46 -12.12 3.32
CA GLU A 37 2.33 -13.18 2.77
C GLU A 37 1.67 -14.56 2.81
N ARG A 38 0.85 -14.84 3.83
CA ARG A 38 0.21 -16.15 4.06
C ARG A 38 -1.11 -16.37 3.32
N ARG A 39 -1.59 -15.38 2.54
CA ARG A 39 -2.83 -15.49 1.77
C ARG A 39 -2.61 -16.34 0.51
N SER A 40 -3.59 -17.14 0.13
CA SER A 40 -3.66 -17.77 -1.20
C SER A 40 -4.86 -17.26 -1.99
N PRO A 41 -4.68 -16.66 -3.19
CA PRO A 41 -3.40 -16.25 -3.78
C PRO A 41 -2.77 -15.05 -3.04
N PRO A 42 -1.44 -14.90 -3.06
CA PRO A 42 -0.77 -13.73 -2.52
C PRO A 42 -1.14 -12.48 -3.34
N PHE A 43 -0.99 -11.30 -2.72
CA PHE A 43 -1.09 -10.06 -3.46
C PHE A 43 0.13 -9.86 -4.36
N ASP A 44 -0.09 -9.30 -5.55
CA ASP A 44 1.01 -8.86 -6.39
C ASP A 44 1.62 -7.58 -5.81
N LYS A 45 2.95 -7.58 -5.62
CA LYS A 45 3.65 -6.47 -4.98
C LYS A 45 3.51 -5.16 -5.77
N THR A 46 3.48 -5.25 -7.09
CA THR A 46 3.39 -4.10 -7.99
C THR A 46 1.97 -3.54 -7.98
N GLU A 47 0.95 -4.42 -8.02
CA GLU A 47 -0.47 -4.01 -7.87
C GLU A 47 -0.71 -3.28 -6.54
N VAL A 48 -0.13 -3.79 -5.44
CA VAL A 48 -0.21 -3.14 -4.13
C VAL A 48 0.48 -1.77 -4.15
N ALA A 49 1.68 -1.69 -4.73
CA ALA A 49 2.45 -0.45 -4.85
C ALA A 49 1.73 0.62 -5.67
N GLU A 50 1.18 0.25 -6.83
CA GLU A 50 0.38 1.14 -7.69
C GLU A 50 -0.85 1.63 -6.93
N THR A 51 -1.58 0.73 -6.26
CA THR A 51 -2.76 1.11 -5.46
C THR A 51 -2.39 2.07 -4.32
N ILE A 52 -1.24 1.88 -3.66
CA ILE A 52 -0.77 2.82 -2.63
C ILE A 52 -0.53 4.20 -3.21
N ARG A 53 0.15 4.29 -4.36
CA ARG A 53 0.43 5.57 -5.04
C ARG A 53 -0.87 6.26 -5.47
N ASP A 54 -1.80 5.51 -6.07
CA ASP A 54 -3.09 6.03 -6.52
C ASP A 54 -3.87 6.64 -5.36
N LEU A 55 -3.95 5.92 -4.24
CA LEU A 55 -4.65 6.40 -3.04
C LEU A 55 -3.95 7.61 -2.41
N GLY A 56 -2.62 7.68 -2.46
CA GLY A 56 -1.85 8.86 -2.06
C GLY A 56 -2.13 10.07 -2.95
N VAL A 57 -2.13 9.90 -4.28
CA VAL A 57 -2.47 10.95 -5.26
C VAL A 57 -3.90 11.45 -5.07
N LEU A 58 -4.83 10.53 -4.80
CA LEU A 58 -6.23 10.85 -4.51
C LEU A 58 -6.44 11.46 -3.11
N LYS A 59 -5.39 11.57 -2.28
CA LYS A 59 -5.42 12.08 -0.90
C LYS A 59 -6.31 11.25 0.05
N TRP A 60 -6.45 9.95 -0.21
CA TRP A 60 -7.19 9.04 0.67
C TRP A 60 -6.41 8.71 1.95
N PHE A 61 -5.09 8.85 1.92
CA PHE A 61 -4.23 8.89 3.10
C PHE A 61 -2.99 9.76 2.86
N THR A 62 -2.37 10.23 3.94
CA THR A 62 -1.25 11.18 3.90
C THR A 62 0.06 10.43 4.12
N LEU A 63 0.64 9.91 3.04
CA LEU A 63 1.97 9.28 3.06
C LEU A 63 2.99 10.15 2.32
N LYS A 64 4.25 10.07 2.76
CA LYS A 64 5.38 10.66 2.05
C LYS A 64 5.65 9.82 0.78
N PRO A 65 5.69 10.44 -0.42
CA PRO A 65 5.99 9.71 -1.64
C PRO A 65 7.35 9.00 -1.58
N SER A 66 7.40 7.74 -2.00
CA SER A 66 8.62 6.95 -2.06
C SER A 66 9.12 6.83 -3.50
N LYS A 67 10.35 7.32 -3.77
CA LYS A 67 10.97 7.23 -5.10
C LYS A 67 11.29 5.79 -5.52
N ASP A 68 11.50 4.92 -4.55
CA ASP A 68 11.85 3.52 -4.73
C ASP A 68 10.62 2.59 -4.71
N LEU A 69 9.41 3.15 -4.72
CA LEU A 69 8.18 2.37 -4.80
C LEU A 69 8.17 1.56 -6.12
N PRO A 70 7.95 0.23 -6.08
CA PRO A 70 8.09 -0.64 -7.25
C PRO A 70 6.79 -0.60 -8.06
N ILE A 71 6.55 0.52 -8.74
CA ILE A 71 5.45 0.72 -9.68
C ILE A 71 5.94 0.43 -11.09
N ASN A 72 5.11 -0.16 -11.95
CA ASN A 72 5.49 -0.31 -13.35
C ASN A 72 5.45 1.08 -14.00
N ALA A 73 6.57 1.53 -14.55
CA ALA A 73 6.64 2.74 -15.36
C ALA A 73 6.12 2.47 -16.78
N ASN A 74 4.91 1.93 -16.91
CA ASN A 74 4.20 1.86 -18.19
C ASN A 74 3.25 3.07 -18.25
N PHE A 75 3.82 4.22 -18.62
CA PHE A 75 3.05 5.38 -19.06
C PHE A 75 2.73 5.26 -20.54
#